data_AF-A0A1K1NFH3-F1
#
_entry.id   AF-A0A1K1NFH3-F1
#
_cell.length_a   1.000
_cell.length_b   1.000
_cell.length_c   1.000
_cell.angle_alpha   90.00
_cell.angle_beta   90.00
_cell.angle_gamma   90.00
#
_symmetry.space_group_name_H-M   'P 1'
#
loop_
_entity.id
_entity.type
_entity.pdbx_description
1 polymer ?
#
loop_
_entity_poly.entity_id
_entity_poly.type
_entity_poly.pdbx_seq_one_letter_code
_entity_poly.pdbx_strand_id
1 'polypeptide(L)' 'MKPVDRFTLETHDGPYESWPSRTHVLVDGVRSGLAISGYMLLRQFEMPAAYLLVTDYDCFERL' A
#
# COMPACT_ATOMS: atom_id res chain seq x y z
N MET A 1 4.45 18.16 -5.10
CA MET A 1 3.56 17.02 -4.85
C MET A 1 2.86 16.68 -6.15
N LYS A 2 3.27 15.59 -6.79
CA LYS A 2 2.73 15.14 -8.08
C LYS A 2 2.06 13.78 -7.88
N PRO A 3 0.77 13.59 -8.24
CA PRO A 3 0.16 12.27 -8.24
C PRO A 3 0.93 11.32 -9.18
N VAL A 4 1.14 10.09 -8.75
CA VAL A 4 1.80 9.05 -9.56
C VAL A 4 0.95 7.79 -9.59
N ASP A 5 1.32 6.86 -10.46
CA ASP A 5 0.79 5.50 -10.45
C ASP A 5 1.95 4.53 -10.66
N ARG A 6 2.57 4.13 -9.55
CA ARG A 6 3.84 3.40 -9.51
C ARG A 6 3.85 2.29 -8.47
N PHE A 7 3.15 2.51 -7.35
CA PHE A 7 3.15 1.61 -6.20
C PHE A 7 1.83 0.86 -6.10
N THR A 8 1.91 -0.41 -5.71
CA THR A 8 0.78 -1.20 -5.25
C THR A 8 1.16 -1.94 -3.96
N LEU A 9 0.16 -2.48 -3.26
CA LEU A 9 0.36 -3.32 -2.08
C LEU A 9 0.05 -4.78 -2.45
N GLU A 10 0.78 -5.73 -1.85
CA GLU A 10 0.41 -7.15 -1.95
C GLU A 10 -1.01 -7.36 -1.42
N THR A 11 -1.77 -8.21 -2.10
CA THR A 11 -3.08 -8.66 -1.63
C THR A 11 -2.90 -9.82 -0.66
N HIS A 12 -3.75 -9.88 0.36
CA HIS A 12 -3.73 -10.95 1.35
C HIS A 12 -4.97 -11.82 1.18
N ASP A 13 -4.77 -13.13 1.18
CA ASP A 13 -5.84 -14.12 1.14
C ASP A 13 -6.21 -14.58 2.56
N GLY A 14 -7.43 -15.08 2.72
CA GLY A 14 -7.91 -15.63 3.99
C GLY A 14 -8.52 -14.58 4.94
N PRO A 15 -8.84 -14.99 6.19
CA PRO A 15 -9.50 -14.12 7.17
C PRO A 15 -8.65 -12.90 7.52
N TYR A 16 -9.30 -11.76 7.74
CA TYR A 16 -8.63 -10.49 8.06
C TYR A 16 -7.74 -10.59 9.30
N GLU A 17 -8.14 -11.37 10.30
CA GLU A 17 -7.40 -11.59 11.55
C GLU A 17 -6.08 -12.33 11.32
N SER A 18 -5.92 -12.99 10.18
CA SER A 18 -4.69 -13.70 9.80
C SER A 18 -3.71 -12.83 9.00
N TRP A 19 -4.12 -11.64 8.59
CA TRP A 19 -3.29 -10.78 7.76
C TRP A 19 -2.13 -10.18 8.56
N PRO A 20 -0.95 -10.00 7.94
CA PRO A 20 0.21 -9.44 8.62
C PRO A 20 0.01 -7.95 8.91
N SER A 21 0.55 -7.45 10.02
CA SER A 21 0.43 -6.03 10.39
C SER A 21 1.10 -5.04 9.40
N ARG A 22 1.88 -5.55 8.44
CA ARG A 22 2.54 -4.76 7.39
C ARG A 22 2.43 -5.50 6.05
N THR A 23 2.17 -4.74 5.01
CA THR A 23 2.03 -5.22 3.63
C THR A 23 3.24 -4.82 2.81
N HIS A 24 3.75 -5.72 1.98
CA HIS A 24 4.84 -5.39 1.06
C HIS A 24 4.38 -4.45 -0.04
N VAL A 25 5.27 -3.52 -0.40
CA VAL A 25 5.07 -2.59 -1.52
C VAL A 25 5.66 -3.21 -2.77
N LEU A 26 4.88 -3.23 -3.85
CA LEU A 26 5.38 -3.50 -5.20
C LEU A 26 5.66 -2.17 -5.88
N VAL A 27 6.80 -2.08 -6.57
CA VAL A 27 7.19 -0.92 -7.38
C VAL A 27 7.18 -1.37 -8.83
N ASP A 28 6.31 -0.77 -9.64
CA ASP A 28 6.12 -1.15 -11.04
C ASP A 28 5.86 -2.67 -11.21
N GLY A 29 5.08 -3.25 -10.28
CA GLY A 29 4.74 -4.67 -10.24
C GLY A 29 5.80 -5.59 -9.63
N VAL A 30 6.96 -5.09 -9.22
CA VAL A 30 8.04 -5.90 -8.61
C VAL A 30 8.05 -5.70 -7.09
N ARG A 31 8.02 -6.81 -6.33
CA ARG A 31 8.10 -6.76 -4.86
C ARG A 31 9.38 -6.08 -4.40
N SER A 32 9.25 -5.07 -3.56
CA SER A 32 10.37 -4.37 -2.93
C SER A 32 10.67 -4.90 -1.53
N GLY A 33 11.82 -4.49 -0.97
CA GLY A 33 12.15 -4.75 0.44
C GLY A 33 11.35 -3.91 1.44
N LEU A 34 10.50 -2.99 0.97
CA LEU A 34 9.68 -2.13 1.82
C LEU A 34 8.37 -2.83 2.18
N ALA A 35 8.04 -2.86 3.47
CA ALA A 35 6.73 -3.22 3.97
C ALA A 35 6.16 -2.06 4.79
N ILE A 36 4.89 -1.70 4.59
CA ILE A 36 4.24 -0.57 5.27
C ILE A 36 2.94 -0.99 5.94
N SER A 37 2.46 -0.14 6.83
CA SER A 37 1.17 -0.28 7.49
C SER A 37 -0.01 -0.09 6.53
N GLY A 38 -1.08 -0.86 6.74
CA GLY A 38 -2.30 -0.84 5.93
C GLY A 38 -2.33 -1.90 4.82
N TYR A 39 -3.53 -2.11 4.27
CA TYR A 39 -3.82 -3.13 3.26
C TYR A 39 -4.27 -2.53 1.93
N MET A 40 -4.72 -1.26 1.92
CA MET A 40 -5.10 -0.54 0.71
C MET A 40 -4.23 0.68 0.50
N LEU A 41 -3.81 0.92 -0.75
CA LEU A 41 -3.18 2.17 -1.16
C LEU A 41 -4.24 3.12 -1.72
N LEU A 42 -4.52 4.21 -1.00
CA LEU A 42 -5.54 5.18 -1.39
C LEU A 42 -5.01 6.22 -2.36
N ARG A 43 -3.81 6.73 -2.11
CA ARG A 43 -3.15 7.76 -2.93
C ARG A 43 -1.64 7.62 -2.83
N GLN A 44 -0.96 8.06 -3.88
CA GLN A 44 0.49 8.07 -3.95
C GLN A 44 0.96 9.35 -4.62
N PHE A 45 2.04 9.92 -4.12
CA PHE A 45 2.58 11.16 -4.65
C PHE A 45 4.09 11.18 -4.62
N GLU A 46 4.68 11.74 -5.66
CA GLU A 46 6.09 12.10 -5.73
C GLU A 46 6.32 13.48 -5.06
N MET A 47 7.22 13.50 -4.09
CA MET A 47 7.78 14.69 -3.44
C MET A 47 9.23 14.90 -3.91
N PRO A 48 9.82 16.10 -3.71
CA PRO A 48 11.20 16.37 -4.12
C PRO A 48 12.26 15.40 -3.57
N ALA A 49 12.02 14.76 -2.42
CA ALA A 49 12.99 13.87 -1.77
C ALA A 49 12.45 12.47 -1.43
N ALA A 50 11.17 12.18 -1.70
CA ALA A 50 10.52 10.96 -1.24
C ALA A 50 9.21 10.70 -1.98
N TYR A 51 8.59 9.56 -1.67
CA TYR A 51 7.20 9.28 -2.02
C TYR A 51 6.33 9.33 -0.77
N LEU A 52 5.13 9.90 -0.91
CA LEU A 52 4.08 9.84 0.10
C LEU A 52 3.06 8.78 -0.33
N LEU A 53 2.87 7.76 0.50
CA LEU A 53 1.85 6.74 0.33
C LEU A 53 0.79 6.92 1.41
N VAL A 54 -0.46 7.08 1.00
CA VAL A 54 -1.61 7.17 1.91
C VAL A 54 -2.28 5.81 1.90
N THR A 55 -2.23 5.11 3.04
CA THR A 55 -2.78 3.76 3.18
C THR A 55 -3.98 3.72 4.12
N ASP A 56 -4.79 2.69 3.96
CA ASP A 56 -5.90 2.35 4.84
C ASP A 56 -5.70 0.96 5.44
N TYR A 57 -6.05 0.81 6.71
CA TYR A 57 -6.10 -0.50 7.39
C TYR A 57 -7.46 -1.16 7.22
N ASP A 58 -8.51 -0.40 7.00
CA ASP A 58 -9.85 -0.97 6.92
C ASP A 58 -10.27 -1.11 5.46
N CYS A 59 -10.29 -2.35 4.99
CA CYS A 59 -10.86 -2.66 3.68
C CYS A 59 -12.38 -2.92 3.74
N PHE A 60 -13.00 -2.92 4.93
CA PHE A 60 -14.40 -3.35 5.12
C PHE A 60 -15.44 -2.23 5.10
N GLU A 61 -15.08 -0.96 5.32
CA GLU A 61 -16.07 0.15 5.36
C GLU A 61 -16.43 0.78 4.00
N ARG A 62 -16.10 0.14 2.86
CA ARG A 62 -16.60 0.56 1.54
C ARG A 62 -17.60 -0.43 0.97
N LEU A 63 -18.83 -0.38 1.49
CA LEU A 63 -20.06 -0.83 0.83
C LEU A 63 -20.96 0.38 0.54
#